data_AF-A0A3D1PW24-F1
#
_entry.id   AF-A0A3D1PW24-F1
#
_cell.length_a   1.000
_cell.length_b   1.000
_cell.length_c   1.000
_cell.angle_alpha   90.00
_cell.angle_beta   90.00
_cell.angle_gamma   90.00
#
_symmetry.space_group_name_H-M   'P 1'
#
loop_
_entity.id
_entity.type
_entity.pdbx_description
1 polymer ?
#
loop_
_entity_poly.entity_id
_entity_poly.type
_entity_poly.pdbx_seq_one_letter_code
_entity_poly.pdbx_strand_id
1 'polypeptide(L)'
;MNYINEARKIITDCYAALKPSEQLRREAAEEQRQGHITEGYARELTKGADAEALQLRQAAGLKLAGLAQQYTDAAKAADMPDGQALQSGDYALLSANFPMSAEEYQKLCERNKNNPTLLRAAIDYGNRNGGIAPYAKRYYKSAADRIKLFDEFIKRCKAVLEADPTNPARGDAYWNMIARDAEPWATL
;
A
#
# COMPACT_ATOMS: atom_id res chain seq x y z
N MET A 1 -10.75 0.74 6.16
CA MET A 1 -10.04 -0.57 6.00
C MET A 1 -8.54 -0.31 6.11
N ASN A 2 -7.73 -1.15 6.78
CA ASN A 2 -6.28 -0.94 6.81
C ASN A 2 -5.61 -1.82 5.76
N TYR A 3 -5.30 -1.21 4.60
CA TYR A 3 -4.77 -1.92 3.45
C TYR A 3 -3.35 -2.48 3.69
N ILE A 4 -2.56 -1.87 4.57
CA ILE A 4 -1.24 -2.40 4.95
C ILE A 4 -1.38 -3.71 5.71
N ASN A 5 -2.31 -3.77 6.68
CA ASN A 5 -2.51 -4.97 7.48
C ASN A 5 -3.02 -6.14 6.63
N GLU A 6 -3.92 -5.87 5.67
CA GLU A 6 -4.39 -6.89 4.74
C GLU A 6 -3.26 -7.40 3.83
N ALA A 7 -2.41 -6.50 3.30
CA ALA A 7 -1.23 -6.89 2.54
C ALA A 7 -0.27 -7.76 3.39
N ARG A 8 -0.05 -7.40 4.67
CA ARG A 8 0.77 -8.20 5.59
C ARG A 8 0.21 -9.60 5.71
N LYS A 9 -1.09 -9.70 5.96
CA LYS A 9 -1.79 -10.96 6.15
C LYS A 9 -1.66 -11.86 4.93
N ILE A 10 -1.86 -11.32 3.72
CA ILE A 10 -1.69 -12.07 2.47
C ILE A 10 -0.28 -12.67 2.36
N ILE A 11 0.75 -11.90 2.70
CA ILE A 11 2.14 -12.35 2.65
C ILE A 11 2.42 -13.40 3.73
N THR A 12 2.00 -13.16 4.97
CA THR A 12 2.25 -14.09 6.08
C THR A 12 1.53 -15.42 5.89
N ASP A 13 0.30 -15.39 5.36
CA ASP A 13 -0.47 -16.58 5.02
C ASP A 13 0.22 -17.37 3.91
N CYS A 14 0.76 -16.69 2.89
CA CYS A 14 1.55 -17.33 1.84
C CYS A 14 2.81 -18.00 2.42
N TYR A 15 3.55 -17.32 3.29
CA TYR A 15 4.74 -17.91 3.91
C TYR A 15 4.41 -19.10 4.79
N ALA A 16 3.32 -19.04 5.55
CA ALA A 16 2.86 -20.19 6.32
C ALA A 16 2.56 -21.38 5.41
N ALA A 17 1.90 -21.15 4.27
CA ALA A 17 1.61 -22.18 3.27
C ALA A 17 2.86 -22.71 2.54
N LEU A 18 3.93 -21.90 2.40
CA LEU A 18 5.18 -22.31 1.76
C LEU A 18 6.07 -23.19 2.65
N LYS A 19 5.86 -23.21 3.97
CA LYS A 19 6.72 -23.95 4.92
C LYS A 19 6.91 -25.43 4.56
N PRO A 20 5.86 -26.21 4.20
CA PRO A 20 6.04 -27.62 3.85
C PRO A 20 6.94 -27.81 2.62
N SER A 21 6.73 -27.03 1.56
CA SER A 21 7.54 -27.11 0.34
C SER A 21 8.99 -26.60 0.57
N GLU A 22 9.19 -25.64 1.47
CA GLU A 22 10.52 -25.19 1.90
C GLU A 22 11.25 -26.25 2.75
N GLN A 23 10.53 -26.94 3.64
CA GLN A 23 11.07 -28.04 4.44
C GLN A 23 11.45 -29.23 3.57
N LEU A 24 10.56 -29.66 2.66
CA LEU A 24 10.82 -30.77 1.74
C LEU A 24 12.09 -30.55 0.90
N ARG A 25 12.33 -29.32 0.45
CA ARG A 25 13.55 -28.97 -0.30
C ARG A 25 14.81 -29.06 0.54
N ARG A 26 14.75 -28.67 1.81
CA ARG A 26 15.89 -28.77 2.74
C ARG A 26 16.19 -30.23 3.06
N GLU A 27 15.17 -31.01 3.38
CA GLU A 27 15.29 -32.44 3.68
C GLU A 27 15.82 -33.21 2.47
N ALA A 28 15.25 -33.00 1.28
CA ALA A 28 15.75 -33.65 0.06
C ALA A 28 17.23 -33.31 -0.23
N ALA A 29 17.64 -32.05 -0.02
CA ALA A 29 19.03 -31.65 -0.20
C ALA A 29 19.97 -32.28 0.85
N GLU A 30 19.50 -32.47 2.09
CA GLU A 30 20.25 -33.10 3.16
C GLU A 30 20.39 -34.61 2.95
N GLU A 31 19.29 -35.30 2.66
CA GLU A 31 19.28 -36.74 2.36
C GLU A 31 20.14 -37.07 1.13
N GLN A 32 20.16 -36.19 0.11
CA GLN A 32 21.05 -36.32 -1.04
C GLN A 32 22.52 -36.17 -0.63
N ARG A 33 22.86 -35.18 0.22
CA ARG A 33 24.24 -34.98 0.71
C ARG A 33 24.73 -36.14 1.56
N GLN A 34 23.84 -36.76 2.34
CA GLN A 34 24.12 -37.94 3.16
C GLN A 34 24.17 -39.23 2.31
N GLY A 35 23.74 -39.18 1.04
CA GLY A 35 23.75 -40.31 0.12
C GLY A 35 22.59 -41.30 0.31
N HIS A 36 21.58 -40.94 1.11
CA HIS A 36 20.40 -41.77 1.34
C HIS A 36 19.47 -41.83 0.12
N ILE A 37 19.47 -40.77 -0.69
CA ILE A 37 18.70 -40.71 -1.94
C ILE A 37 19.57 -40.36 -3.13
N THR A 38 19.13 -40.79 -4.32
CA THR A 38 19.78 -40.42 -5.58
C THR A 38 19.48 -38.97 -5.94
N GLU A 39 20.37 -38.36 -6.73
CA GLU A 39 20.15 -37.03 -7.29
C GLU A 39 18.86 -36.95 -8.12
N GLY A 40 18.54 -38.01 -8.88
CA GLY A 40 17.32 -38.07 -9.69
C GLY A 40 16.06 -37.98 -8.83
N TYR A 41 16.02 -38.72 -7.72
CA TYR A 41 14.90 -38.70 -6.79
C TYR A 41 14.80 -37.36 -6.05
N ALA A 42 15.93 -36.79 -5.61
CA ALA A 42 15.95 -35.46 -5.00
C ALA A 42 15.38 -34.39 -5.93
N ARG A 43 15.72 -34.44 -7.23
CA ARG A 43 15.20 -33.52 -8.26
C ARG A 43 13.69 -33.64 -8.47
N GLU A 44 13.12 -34.85 -8.40
CA GLU A 44 11.67 -35.04 -8.53
C GLU A 44 10.92 -34.43 -7.34
N LEU A 45 11.43 -34.63 -6.12
CA LEU A 45 10.88 -34.04 -4.90
C LEU A 45 10.92 -32.51 -4.95
N THR A 46 12.05 -31.92 -5.35
CA THR A 46 12.18 -30.46 -5.43
C THR A 46 11.29 -29.87 -6.52
N LYS A 47 11.12 -30.55 -7.67
CA LYS A 47 10.23 -30.09 -8.75
C LYS A 47 8.78 -29.97 -8.30
N GLY A 48 8.27 -30.93 -7.52
CA GLY A 48 6.92 -30.86 -6.96
C GLY A 48 6.76 -29.68 -5.99
N ALA A 49 7.72 -29.53 -5.07
CA ALA A 49 7.74 -28.42 -4.12
C ALA A 49 7.82 -27.05 -4.80
N ASP A 50 8.62 -26.91 -5.86
CA ASP A 50 8.76 -25.65 -6.58
C ASP A 50 7.48 -25.28 -7.36
N ALA A 51 6.78 -26.26 -7.92
CA ALA A 51 5.50 -26.04 -8.60
C ALA A 51 4.41 -25.58 -7.63
N GLU A 52 4.29 -26.23 -6.47
CA GLU A 52 3.37 -25.83 -5.40
C GLU A 52 3.70 -24.42 -4.89
N ALA A 53 4.99 -24.15 -4.61
CA ALA A 53 5.45 -22.86 -4.14
C ALA A 53 5.17 -21.74 -5.15
N LEU A 54 5.28 -22.02 -6.44
CA LEU A 54 4.91 -21.08 -7.49
C LEU A 54 3.41 -20.78 -7.48
N GLN A 55 2.56 -21.79 -7.38
CA GLN A 55 1.10 -21.62 -7.34
C GLN A 55 0.66 -20.80 -6.12
N LEU A 56 1.23 -21.07 -4.94
CA LEU A 56 0.94 -20.31 -3.71
C LEU A 56 1.32 -18.83 -3.86
N ARG A 57 2.50 -18.54 -4.42
CA ARG A 57 2.93 -17.16 -4.68
C ARG A 57 2.05 -16.48 -5.72
N GLN A 58 1.66 -17.17 -6.80
CA GLN A 58 0.75 -16.61 -7.80
C GLN A 58 -0.61 -16.27 -7.19
N ALA A 59 -1.18 -17.17 -6.37
CA ALA A 59 -2.45 -16.94 -5.68
C ALA A 59 -2.38 -15.73 -4.73
N ALA A 60 -1.31 -15.61 -3.95
CA ALA A 60 -1.08 -14.44 -3.09
C ALA A 60 -0.86 -13.15 -3.91
N GLY A 61 -0.13 -13.23 -5.02
CA GLY A 61 0.07 -12.12 -5.95
C GLY A 61 -1.24 -11.58 -6.55
N LEU A 62 -2.17 -12.47 -6.87
CA LEU A 62 -3.53 -12.11 -7.32
C LEU A 62 -4.32 -11.41 -6.21
N LYS A 63 -4.22 -11.87 -4.95
CA LYS A 63 -4.86 -11.21 -3.81
C LYS A 63 -4.30 -9.79 -3.59
N LEU A 64 -2.99 -9.61 -3.71
CA LEU A 64 -2.36 -8.28 -3.65
C LEU A 64 -2.83 -7.36 -4.78
N ALA A 65 -3.00 -7.89 -6.00
CA ALA A 65 -3.55 -7.13 -7.12
C ALA A 65 -5.02 -6.72 -6.88
N GLY A 66 -5.83 -7.63 -6.33
CA GLY A 66 -7.20 -7.31 -5.92
C GLY A 66 -7.27 -6.23 -4.84
N LEU A 67 -6.34 -6.27 -3.88
CA LEU A 67 -6.22 -5.24 -2.84
C LEU A 67 -5.83 -3.86 -3.43
N ALA A 68 -4.94 -3.83 -4.42
CA ALA A 68 -4.59 -2.61 -5.16
C ALA A 68 -5.77 -2.01 -5.91
N GLN A 69 -6.61 -2.85 -6.50
CA GLN A 69 -7.84 -2.41 -7.16
C GLN A 69 -8.84 -1.83 -6.15
N GLN A 70 -9.06 -2.50 -5.02
CA GLN A 70 -9.93 -2.00 -3.95
C GLN A 70 -9.47 -0.64 -3.42
N TYR A 71 -8.15 -0.48 -3.20
CA TYR A 71 -7.58 0.79 -2.80
C TYR A 71 -7.81 1.87 -3.85
N THR A 72 -7.61 1.54 -5.13
CA THR A 72 -7.83 2.47 -6.25
C THR A 72 -9.27 2.99 -6.27
N ASP A 73 -10.24 2.09 -6.10
CA ASP A 73 -11.65 2.46 -6.11
C ASP A 73 -12.01 3.32 -4.88
N ALA A 74 -11.50 2.97 -3.70
CA ALA A 74 -11.66 3.77 -2.49
C ALA A 74 -11.01 5.15 -2.62
N ALA A 75 -9.80 5.23 -3.20
CA ALA A 75 -9.07 6.48 -3.36
C ALA A 75 -9.79 7.43 -4.32
N LYS A 76 -10.38 6.89 -5.40
CA LYS A 76 -11.22 7.64 -6.34
C LYS A 76 -12.52 8.10 -5.68
N ALA A 77 -13.19 7.23 -4.92
CA ALA A 77 -14.41 7.57 -4.20
C ALA A 77 -14.17 8.68 -3.18
N ALA A 78 -13.09 8.61 -2.40
CA ALA A 78 -12.69 9.65 -1.44
C ALA A 78 -12.35 10.99 -2.10
N ASP A 79 -11.96 10.98 -3.38
CA ASP A 79 -11.72 12.19 -4.17
C ASP A 79 -12.95 12.71 -4.89
N MET A 80 -14.09 12.03 -4.82
CA MET A 80 -15.33 12.60 -5.35
C MET A 80 -15.74 13.84 -4.53
N PRO A 81 -16.34 14.86 -5.16
CA PRO A 81 -16.88 16.00 -4.43
C PRO A 81 -17.92 15.56 -3.40
N ASP A 82 -17.75 16.01 -2.18
CA ASP A 82 -18.72 15.82 -1.10
C ASP A 82 -19.76 16.94 -1.18
N GLY A 83 -21.01 16.57 -1.47
CA GLY A 83 -22.11 17.51 -1.60
C GLY A 83 -22.36 18.37 -0.35
N GLN A 84 -22.12 17.84 0.85
CA GLN A 84 -22.23 18.63 2.09
C GLN A 84 -21.09 19.65 2.20
N ALA A 85 -19.89 19.23 1.83
CA ALA A 85 -18.73 20.12 1.81
C ALA A 85 -18.92 21.29 0.84
N LEU A 86 -19.52 21.04 -0.33
CA LEU A 86 -19.85 22.07 -1.32
C LEU A 86 -20.87 23.11 -0.81
N GLN A 87 -21.70 22.74 0.15
CA GLN A 87 -22.69 23.63 0.77
C GLN A 87 -22.14 24.34 2.03
N SER A 88 -20.91 24.04 2.45
CA SER A 88 -20.33 24.60 3.66
C SER A 88 -19.94 26.07 3.50
N GLY A 89 -19.98 26.82 4.60
CA GLY A 89 -19.50 28.20 4.63
C GLY A 89 -18.01 28.32 4.25
N ASP A 90 -17.19 27.34 4.62
CA ASP A 90 -15.76 27.32 4.23
C ASP A 90 -15.59 27.20 2.72
N TYR A 91 -16.42 26.40 2.04
CA TYR A 91 -16.41 26.33 0.58
C TYR A 91 -16.89 27.65 -0.04
N ALA A 92 -17.92 28.28 0.52
CA ALA A 92 -18.40 29.57 0.06
C ALA A 92 -17.30 30.67 0.16
N LEU A 93 -16.57 30.71 1.27
CA LEU A 93 -15.45 31.65 1.47
C LEU A 93 -14.33 31.43 0.42
N LEU A 94 -13.95 30.18 0.20
CA LEU A 94 -12.92 29.81 -0.77
C LEU A 94 -13.34 30.10 -2.22
N SER A 95 -14.56 29.70 -2.59
CA SER A 95 -15.09 29.85 -3.95
C SER A 95 -15.39 31.31 -4.31
N ALA A 96 -15.85 32.12 -3.36
CA ALA A 96 -16.03 33.56 -3.53
C ALA A 96 -14.72 34.36 -3.51
N ASN A 97 -13.58 33.68 -3.32
CA ASN A 97 -12.26 34.30 -3.20
C ASN A 97 -12.20 35.39 -2.11
N PHE A 98 -12.83 35.12 -0.96
CA PHE A 98 -12.87 36.08 0.13
C PHE A 98 -11.45 36.37 0.66
N PRO A 99 -11.07 37.63 0.90
CA PRO A 99 -9.74 37.95 1.42
C PRO A 99 -9.52 37.32 2.81
N MET A 100 -8.44 36.55 2.96
CA MET A 100 -8.06 35.93 4.23
C MET A 100 -6.56 36.13 4.46
N SER A 101 -6.18 36.31 5.72
CA SER A 101 -4.79 36.23 6.13
C SER A 101 -4.26 34.79 6.02
N ALA A 102 -2.93 34.64 6.01
CA ALA A 102 -2.29 33.32 6.01
C ALA A 102 -2.68 32.49 7.25
N GLU A 103 -2.87 33.13 8.40
CA GLU A 103 -3.28 32.45 9.64
C GLU A 103 -4.71 31.92 9.57
N GLU A 104 -5.64 32.71 9.03
CA GLU A 104 -7.04 32.27 8.81
C GLU A 104 -7.11 31.11 7.82
N TYR A 105 -6.34 31.20 6.73
CA TYR A 105 -6.24 30.12 5.75
C TYR A 105 -5.66 28.84 6.35
N GLN A 106 -4.62 28.93 7.19
CA GLN A 106 -4.05 27.77 7.86
C GLN A 106 -5.08 27.10 8.79
N LYS A 107 -5.80 27.87 9.60
CA LYS A 107 -6.87 27.35 10.48
C LYS A 107 -7.99 26.67 9.69
N LEU A 108 -8.37 27.23 8.54
CA LEU A 108 -9.33 26.60 7.63
C LEU A 108 -8.82 25.25 7.13
N CYS A 109 -7.56 25.17 6.69
CA CYS A 109 -6.95 23.93 6.22
C CYS A 109 -6.88 22.86 7.33
N GLU A 110 -6.50 23.25 8.54
CA GLU A 110 -6.41 22.35 9.69
C GLU A 110 -7.76 21.79 10.12
N ARG A 111 -8.80 22.65 10.19
CA ARG A 111 -10.17 22.22 10.49
C ARG A 111 -10.69 21.23 9.44
N ASN A 112 -10.31 21.43 8.18
CA ASN A 112 -10.76 20.64 7.05
C ASN A 112 -9.75 19.60 6.57
N LYS A 113 -8.78 19.23 7.41
CA LYS A 113 -7.67 18.32 7.06
C LYS A 113 -8.10 16.94 6.53
N ASN A 114 -9.33 16.52 6.82
CA ASN A 114 -9.92 15.25 6.39
C ASN A 114 -11.01 15.44 5.32
N ASN A 115 -11.16 16.64 4.74
CA ASN A 115 -12.16 16.93 3.72
C ASN A 115 -11.50 17.24 2.37
N PRO A 116 -11.33 16.23 1.49
CA PRO A 116 -10.69 16.38 0.19
C PRO A 116 -11.34 17.43 -0.71
N THR A 117 -12.65 17.65 -0.59
CA THR A 117 -13.38 18.66 -1.38
C THR A 117 -12.96 20.07 -0.97
N LEU A 118 -12.94 20.34 0.33
CA LEU A 118 -12.51 21.64 0.85
C LEU A 118 -11.01 21.88 0.66
N LEU A 119 -10.17 20.85 0.83
CA LEU A 119 -8.73 21.02 0.63
C LEU A 119 -8.38 21.30 -0.83
N ARG A 120 -9.10 20.73 -1.81
CA ARG A 120 -8.95 21.09 -3.23
C ARG A 120 -9.32 22.55 -3.49
N ALA A 121 -10.48 22.99 -3.00
CA ALA A 121 -10.89 24.38 -3.08
C ALA A 121 -9.89 25.32 -2.40
N ALA A 122 -9.31 24.89 -1.26
CA ALA A 122 -8.28 25.61 -0.55
C ALA A 122 -6.99 25.71 -1.37
N ILE A 123 -6.56 24.64 -2.05
CA ILE A 123 -5.39 24.66 -2.95
C ILE A 123 -5.61 25.67 -4.08
N ASP A 124 -6.78 25.65 -4.72
CA ASP A 124 -7.11 26.58 -5.80
C ASP A 124 -7.10 28.03 -5.33
N TYR A 125 -7.72 28.31 -4.18
CA TYR A 125 -7.65 29.62 -3.53
C TYR A 125 -6.20 30.03 -3.22
N GLY A 126 -5.42 29.15 -2.60
CA GLY A 126 -4.05 29.45 -2.18
C GLY A 126 -3.08 29.66 -3.35
N ASN A 127 -3.32 29.00 -4.49
CA ASN A 127 -2.55 29.23 -5.72
C ASN A 127 -2.84 30.63 -6.30
N ARG A 128 -4.07 31.14 -6.14
CA ARG A 128 -4.49 32.47 -6.61
C ARG A 128 -4.06 33.60 -5.68
N ASN A 129 -3.88 33.33 -4.39
CA ASN A 129 -3.64 34.34 -3.37
C ASN A 129 -2.27 34.17 -2.69
N GLY A 130 -1.20 34.61 -3.36
CA GLY A 130 0.11 34.75 -2.73
C GLY A 130 0.86 33.44 -2.46
N GLY A 131 0.47 32.33 -3.10
CA GLY A 131 1.23 31.08 -3.04
C GLY A 131 1.12 30.33 -1.70
N ILE A 132 0.06 30.57 -0.93
CA ILE A 132 -0.17 29.92 0.37
C ILE A 132 -0.73 28.49 0.27
N ALA A 133 -0.96 27.99 -0.95
CA ALA A 133 -1.40 26.61 -1.21
C ALA A 133 -0.61 25.48 -0.50
N PRO A 134 0.70 25.61 -0.18
CA PRO A 134 1.43 24.59 0.56
C PRO A 134 0.80 24.15 1.88
N TYR A 135 0.04 25.03 2.58
CA TYR A 135 -0.65 24.62 3.82
C TYR A 135 -1.74 23.58 3.55
N ALA A 136 -2.57 23.75 2.51
CA ALA A 136 -3.59 22.77 2.14
C ALA A 136 -2.97 21.48 1.56
N LYS A 137 -1.90 21.61 0.76
CA LYS A 137 -1.16 20.47 0.18
C LYS A 137 -0.48 19.58 1.24
N ARG A 138 -0.29 20.08 2.47
CA ARG A 138 0.18 19.27 3.60
C ARG A 138 -0.83 18.18 3.99
N TYR A 139 -2.12 18.46 3.84
CA TYR A 139 -3.21 17.58 4.25
C TYR A 139 -3.86 16.84 3.07
N TYR A 140 -3.71 17.35 1.85
CA TYR A 140 -4.32 16.76 0.65
C TYR A 140 -3.31 16.04 -0.24
N LYS A 141 -3.70 14.84 -0.66
CA LYS A 141 -3.11 14.10 -1.77
C LYS A 141 -4.22 13.70 -2.71
N SER A 142 -3.99 13.88 -4.01
CA SER A 142 -4.95 13.43 -5.02
C SER A 142 -5.08 11.90 -5.00
N ALA A 143 -6.19 11.40 -5.52
CA ALA A 143 -6.36 9.96 -5.77
C ALA A 143 -5.20 9.42 -6.59
N ALA A 144 -4.76 10.14 -7.63
CA ALA A 144 -3.64 9.74 -8.46
C ALA A 144 -2.34 9.60 -7.65
N ASP A 145 -2.03 10.55 -6.77
CA ASP A 145 -0.84 10.48 -5.90
C ASP A 145 -0.94 9.33 -4.91
N ARG A 146 -2.11 9.16 -4.27
CA ARG A 146 -2.37 8.07 -3.32
C ARG A 146 -2.23 6.71 -3.99
N ILE A 147 -2.83 6.54 -5.17
CA ILE A 147 -2.75 5.31 -5.97
C ILE A 147 -1.30 5.02 -6.33
N LYS A 148 -0.55 6.01 -6.84
CA LYS A 148 0.86 5.83 -7.20
C LYS A 148 1.70 5.34 -6.02
N LEU A 149 1.52 5.95 -4.85
CA LEU A 149 2.23 5.55 -3.63
C LEU A 149 1.84 4.13 -3.19
N PHE A 150 0.54 3.80 -3.28
CA PHE A 150 0.07 2.46 -2.94
C PHE A 150 0.56 1.40 -3.94
N ASP A 151 0.65 1.71 -5.22
CA ASP A 151 1.23 0.82 -6.24
C ASP A 151 2.71 0.56 -5.97
N GLU A 152 3.47 1.58 -5.54
CA GLU A 152 4.86 1.40 -5.11
C GLU A 152 4.96 0.48 -3.88
N PHE A 153 4.05 0.61 -2.91
CA PHE A 153 3.95 -0.30 -1.77
C PHE A 153 3.64 -1.72 -2.22
N ILE A 154 2.62 -1.93 -3.06
CA ILE A 154 2.26 -3.26 -3.59
C ILE A 154 3.40 -3.88 -4.38
N LYS A 155 4.17 -3.09 -5.14
CA LYS A 155 5.38 -3.56 -5.82
C LYS A 155 6.42 -4.10 -4.83
N ARG A 156 6.64 -3.43 -3.71
CA ARG A 156 7.52 -3.91 -2.63
C ARG A 156 6.95 -5.17 -1.97
N CYS A 157 5.64 -5.24 -1.74
CA CYS A 157 4.97 -6.44 -1.23
C CYS A 157 5.16 -7.66 -2.14
N LYS A 158 5.09 -7.48 -3.46
CA LYS A 158 5.37 -8.55 -4.43
C LYS A 158 6.83 -9.03 -4.36
N ALA A 159 7.78 -8.09 -4.25
CA ALA A 159 9.19 -8.45 -4.08
C ALA A 159 9.43 -9.23 -2.78
N VAL A 160 8.74 -8.88 -1.69
CA VAL A 160 8.74 -9.64 -0.44
C VAL A 160 8.20 -11.04 -0.68
N LEU A 161 7.01 -11.18 -1.26
CA LEU A 161 6.37 -12.47 -1.56
C LEU A 161 7.25 -13.43 -2.37
N GLU A 162 8.04 -12.90 -3.30
CA GLU A 162 8.96 -13.65 -4.15
C GLU A 162 10.29 -13.98 -3.48
N ALA A 163 10.65 -13.28 -2.39
CA ALA A 163 11.93 -13.43 -1.73
C ALA A 163 12.16 -14.86 -1.21
N ASP A 164 13.42 -15.30 -1.22
CA ASP A 164 13.81 -16.58 -0.64
C ASP A 164 13.72 -16.60 0.90
N PRO A 165 13.64 -17.78 1.54
CA PRO A 165 13.46 -17.90 2.99
C PRO A 165 14.56 -17.23 3.83
N THR A 166 15.78 -17.16 3.28
CA THR A 166 16.95 -16.55 3.94
C THR A 166 17.08 -15.06 3.64
N ASN A 167 16.23 -14.51 2.77
CA ASN A 167 16.31 -13.12 2.36
C ASN A 167 15.81 -12.20 3.50
N PRO A 168 16.59 -11.18 3.91
CA PRO A 168 16.18 -10.21 4.93
C PRO A 168 14.86 -9.49 4.62
N ALA A 169 14.45 -9.42 3.35
CA ALA A 169 13.18 -8.85 2.93
C ALA A 169 11.96 -9.59 3.50
N ARG A 170 12.09 -10.86 3.91
CA ARG A 170 11.03 -11.59 4.62
C ARG A 170 10.90 -11.21 6.10
N GLY A 171 11.88 -10.50 6.66
CA GLY A 171 11.92 -10.15 8.07
C GLY A 171 11.03 -8.96 8.44
N ASP A 172 10.64 -8.90 9.72
CA ASP A 172 9.80 -7.82 10.24
C ASP A 172 10.43 -6.43 10.09
N ALA A 173 11.77 -6.33 10.10
CA ALA A 173 12.46 -5.06 9.91
C ALA A 173 12.17 -4.45 8.52
N TYR A 174 12.24 -5.27 7.46
CA TYR A 174 11.94 -4.80 6.10
C TYR A 174 10.45 -4.48 5.95
N TRP A 175 9.57 -5.33 6.51
CA TRP A 175 8.14 -5.06 6.54
C TRP A 175 7.81 -3.72 7.20
N ASN A 176 8.34 -3.48 8.40
CA ASN A 176 8.09 -2.25 9.15
C ASN A 176 8.58 -1.02 8.38
N MET A 177 9.69 -1.12 7.65
CA MET A 177 10.17 -0.06 6.76
C MET A 177 9.16 0.25 5.65
N ILE A 178 8.72 -0.76 4.88
CA ILE A 178 7.80 -0.53 3.76
C ILE A 178 6.39 -0.14 4.23
N ALA A 179 5.95 -0.62 5.40
CA ALA A 179 4.68 -0.25 6.01
C ALA A 179 4.70 1.22 6.47
N ARG A 180 5.78 1.68 7.12
CA ARG A 180 5.91 3.08 7.56
C ARG A 180 5.86 4.06 6.40
N ASP A 181 6.46 3.72 5.27
CA ASP A 181 6.44 4.56 4.06
C ASP A 181 5.01 4.71 3.49
N ALA A 182 4.15 3.71 3.69
CA ALA A 182 2.78 3.69 3.20
C ALA A 182 1.72 4.12 4.25
N GLU A 183 2.08 4.12 5.54
CA GLU A 183 1.18 4.35 6.69
C GLU A 183 0.32 5.62 6.57
N PRO A 184 0.84 6.78 6.13
CA PRO A 184 0.03 8.00 6.07
C PRO A 184 -1.14 7.92 5.07
N TRP A 185 -1.17 6.88 4.22
CA TRP A 185 -2.13 6.70 3.12
C TRP A 185 -2.85 5.35 3.20
N ALA A 186 -2.58 4.56 4.23
CA ALA A 186 -3.05 3.19 4.39
C ALA A 186 -4.51 3.06 4.83
N THR A 187 -5.11 4.18 5.25
CA THR A 187 -6.51 4.26 5.68
C THR A 187 -7.24 5.25 4.80
N LEU A 188 -8.21 4.72 4.07
CA LEU A 188 -9.28 5.44 3.38
C LEU A 188 -10.61 5.02 4.01
#